data_AF-W8Z0K1-F1
#
_entry.id   AF-W8Z0K1-F1
#
_cell.length_a   1.000
_cell.length_b   1.000
_cell.length_c   1.000
_cell.angle_alpha   90.00
_cell.angle_beta   90.00
_cell.angle_gamma   90.00
#
_symmetry.space_group_name_H-M   'P 1'
#
loop_
_entity.id
_entity.type
_entity.pdbx_description
1 polymer ?
#
loop_
_entity_poly.entity_id
_entity_poly.type
_entity_poly.pdbx_seq_one_letter_code
_entity_poly.pdbx_strand_id
1 'polypeptide(L)' 'MARQTKEESGMPEEQAVYGKEQLLASELYFPLRDLLTVLLEDGASYTKEQVAEKVDEFMKREAV' A
#
# COMPACT_ATOMS: atom_id res chain seq x y z
N MET A 1 -11.35 -26.77 11.39
CA MET A 1 -9.98 -26.21 11.47
C MET A 1 -9.73 -25.38 10.23
N ALA A 2 -9.67 -24.06 10.35
CA ALA A 2 -9.00 -23.20 9.38
C ALA A 2 -8.35 -22.10 10.20
N ARG A 3 -7.08 -22.32 10.53
CA ARG A 3 -6.23 -21.34 11.17
C ARG A 3 -5.82 -20.38 10.08
N GLN A 4 -6.23 -19.12 10.17
CA GLN A 4 -5.47 -18.03 9.58
C GLN A 4 -5.50 -16.87 10.55
N THR A 5 -4.78 -17.08 11.65
CA THR A 5 -4.26 -16.00 12.49
C THR A 5 -3.35 -15.16 11.62
N LYS A 6 -3.92 -14.07 11.11
CA LYS A 6 -3.32 -12.74 11.00
C LYS A 6 -1.99 -12.69 11.74
N GLU A 7 -0.91 -12.85 10.99
CA GLU A 7 0.45 -12.78 11.49
C GLU A 7 0.71 -11.33 11.92
N GLU A 8 0.63 -11.12 13.23
CA GLU A 8 1.34 -10.03 13.89
C GLU A 8 2.83 -10.32 13.79
N SER A 9 3.49 -9.74 12.78
CA SER A 9 4.94 -9.64 12.71
C SER A 9 5.33 -8.24 13.17
N GLY A 10 5.43 -8.08 14.49
CA GLY A 10 6.28 -7.03 15.05
C GLY A 10 7.74 -7.50 15.00
N MET A 11 8.60 -6.69 14.36
CA MET A 11 10.09 -6.61 14.41
C MET A 11 10.72 -6.54 13.00
N PRO A 12 11.89 -5.90 12.85
CA PRO A 12 12.24 -4.48 12.95
C PRO A 12 11.95 -3.75 11.60
N GLU A 13 12.46 -2.53 11.39
CA GLU A 13 12.29 -1.72 10.17
C GLU A 13 12.96 -2.31 8.90
N GLU A 14 12.64 -3.55 8.54
CA GLU A 14 12.97 -4.13 7.24
C GLU A 14 11.74 -4.04 6.34
N GLN A 15 11.59 -2.88 5.70
CA GLN A 15 10.80 -2.60 4.50
C GLN A 15 9.66 -3.60 4.22
N ALA A 16 8.69 -3.68 5.13
CA ALA A 16 7.54 -4.55 4.94
C ALA A 16 6.86 -4.18 3.62
N VAL A 17 6.84 -5.14 2.68
CA VAL A 17 6.15 -5.00 1.39
C VAL A 17 4.72 -5.44 1.57
N TYR A 18 3.79 -4.63 1.07
CA TYR A 18 2.36 -4.87 1.16
C TYR A 18 1.81 -5.02 -0.25
N GLY A 19 0.97 -6.03 -0.46
CA GLY A 19 0.22 -6.16 -1.71
C GLY A 19 -0.80 -5.03 -1.85
N LYS A 20 -1.20 -4.73 -3.10
CA LYS A 20 -2.27 -3.78 -3.40
C LYS A 20 -3.51 -4.01 -2.53
N GLU A 21 -3.98 -5.24 -2.41
CA GLU A 21 -5.15 -5.59 -1.60
C GLU A 21 -4.97 -5.27 -0.11
N GLN A 22 -3.77 -5.46 0.45
CA GLN A 22 -3.48 -5.12 1.84
C GLN A 22 -3.44 -3.61 2.07
N LEU A 23 -2.87 -2.86 1.12
CA LEU A 23 -2.85 -1.40 1.16
C LEU A 23 -4.26 -0.83 1.04
N LEU A 24 -5.07 -1.36 0.13
CA LEU A 24 -6.48 -0.99 -0.03
C LEU A 24 -7.29 -1.36 1.22
N ALA A 25 -7.01 -2.49 1.87
CA ALA A 25 -7.68 -2.87 3.12
C ALA A 25 -7.31 -1.97 4.31
N SER A 26 -6.22 -1.21 4.25
CA SER A 26 -5.77 -0.32 5.32
C SER A 26 -6.61 0.96 5.41
N GLU A 27 -6.94 1.38 6.64
CA GLU A 27 -7.64 2.64 6.89
C GLU A 27 -6.78 3.88 6.55
N LEU A 28 -5.45 3.76 6.68
CA LEU A 28 -4.51 4.85 6.35
C LEU A 28 -4.61 5.28 4.89
N TYR A 29 -4.89 4.34 4.00
CA TYR A 29 -4.99 4.56 2.57
C TYR A 29 -6.44 4.62 2.07
N PHE A 30 -7.43 4.62 2.97
CA PHE A 30 -8.84 4.71 2.62
C PHE A 30 -9.17 5.89 1.69
N PRO A 31 -8.75 7.15 1.98
CA PRO A 31 -9.00 8.28 1.07
C PRO A 31 -8.20 8.21 -0.23
N LEU A 32 -7.15 7.38 -0.27
CA LEU A 32 -6.28 7.19 -1.43
C LEU A 32 -6.65 5.92 -2.19
N ARG A 33 -7.71 5.18 -1.83
CA ARG A 33 -8.05 3.88 -2.45
C ARG A 33 -8.22 3.97 -3.96
N ASP A 34 -9.02 4.92 -4.44
CA ASP A 34 -9.20 5.12 -5.88
C ASP A 34 -7.87 5.41 -6.57
N LEU A 35 -7.05 6.26 -5.96
CA LEU A 35 -5.74 6.61 -6.47
C LEU A 35 -4.78 5.40 -6.49
N LEU A 36 -4.71 4.63 -5.40
CA LEU A 36 -3.90 3.42 -5.31
C LEU A 36 -4.37 2.34 -6.27
N THR A 37 -5.66 2.28 -6.58
CA THR A 37 -6.19 1.31 -7.54
C THR A 37 -5.67 1.57 -8.95
N VAL A 38 -5.40 2.84 -9.29
CA VAL A 38 -4.83 3.28 -10.56
C VAL A 38 -3.30 3.28 -10.55
N LEU A 39 -2.67 3.64 -9.42
CA LEU A 39 -1.21 3.73 -9.29
C LEU A 39 -0.51 2.39 -9.08
N LEU A 40 -1.19 1.44 -8.44
CA LEU A 40 -0.64 0.15 -8.06
C LEU A 40 -1.17 -0.95 -8.97
N GLU A 41 -0.26 -1.77 -9.49
CA GLU A 41 -0.59 -2.93 -10.30
C GLU A 41 -1.08 -4.10 -9.43
N ASP A 42 -2.05 -4.84 -9.96
CA ASP A 42 -2.54 -6.06 -9.32
C ASP A 42 -1.48 -7.15 -9.33
N GLY A 43 -1.24 -7.78 -8.17
CA GLY A 43 -0.19 -8.78 -8.00
C GLY A 43 1.20 -8.20 -7.72
N ALA A 44 1.36 -6.88 -7.71
CA ALA A 44 2.59 -6.22 -7.28
C ALA A 44 2.56 -5.88 -5.78
N SER A 45 3.74 -5.90 -5.17
CA SER A 45 3.94 -5.56 -3.76
C SER A 45 4.73 -4.27 -3.64
N TYR A 46 4.31 -3.39 -2.74
CA TYR A 46 4.87 -2.07 -2.56
C TYR A 46 5.16 -1.79 -1.09
N THR A 47 6.24 -1.08 -0.80
CA THR A 47 6.49 -0.56 0.55
C THR A 47 5.68 0.72 0.78
N LYS A 48 5.52 1.12 2.04
CA LYS A 48 4.86 2.39 2.38
C LYS A 48 5.54 3.59 1.72
N GLU A 49 6.87 3.57 1.62
CA GLU A 49 7.66 4.60 0.95
C GLU A 49 7.42 4.63 -0.56
N GLN A 50 7.43 3.48 -1.24
CA GLN A 50 7.12 3.41 -2.67
C GLN A 50 5.71 3.89 -2.99
N VAL A 51 4.74 3.54 -2.13
CA VAL A 51 3.37 4.01 -2.26
C VAL A 51 3.31 5.53 -2.10
N ALA A 52 3.97 6.08 -1.08
CA ALA A 52 4.02 7.52 -0.85
C ALA A 52 4.70 8.26 -2.01
N GLU A 53 5.80 7.74 -2.55
CA GLU A 53 6.50 8.32 -3.70
C GLU A 53 5.61 8.34 -4.95
N LYS A 54 4.94 7.23 -5.26
CA LYS A 54 3.99 7.16 -6.38
C LYS A 54 2.82 8.15 -6.23
N VAL A 55 2.28 8.27 -5.02
CA VAL A 55 1.20 9.22 -4.72
C VAL A 55 1.69 10.66 -4.86
N ASP A 56 2.87 10.98 -4.33
CA ASP A 56 3.49 12.31 -4.43
C ASP A 56 3.80 12.69 -5.89
N GLU A 57 4.36 11.76 -6.68
CA GLU A 57 4.64 11.97 -8.10
C GLU A 57 3.34 12.22 -8.89
N PHE A 58 2.26 11.51 -8.55
CA PHE A 58 0.95 11.72 -9.16
C PHE A 58 0.37 13.10 -8.81
N MET A 59 0.37 13.47 -7.52
CA MET A 59 -0.14 14.76 -7.07
C MET A 59 0.64 15.94 -7.66
N LYS A 60 1.96 15.80 -7.83
CA LYS A 60 2.80 16.81 -8.50
C LYS A 60 2.45 16.99 -9.97
N ARG A 61 2.07 15.92 -10.68
CA ARG A 61 1.67 16.00 -12.09
C ARG A 61 0.31 16.67 -12.28
N GLU A 62 -0.61 16.55 -11.32
CA GLU A 62 -1.92 17.21 -11.39
C GLU A 62 -1.84 18.73 -11.09
N ALA A 63 -0.76 19.18 -10.45
CA ALA A 63 -0.56 20.58 -10.07
C ALA A 63 0.11 21.45 -11.15
N VAL A 64 0.40 20.92 -12.34
CA VAL A 64 1.07 21.61 -13.47
C VAL A 64 0.11 21.74 -14.66
#